data_AF-A0A8E0S130-F1
#
_entry.id   AF-A0A8E0S130-F1
#
_cell.length_a   1.000
_cell.length_b   1.000
_cell.length_c   1.000
_cell.angle_alpha   90.00
_cell.angle_beta   90.00
_cell.angle_gamma   90.00
#
_symmetry.space_group_name_H-M   'P 1'
#
loop_
_entity.id
_entity.type
_entity.pdbx_description
1 polymer ?
#
loop_
_entity_poly.entity_id
_entity_poly.type
_entity_poly.pdbx_seq_one_letter_code
_entity_poly.pdbx_strand_id
1 'polypeptide(L)'
;SLCSPSSRHDSDPPQAQSYANEFDLHKSLRCYNQAIQLWEKQITPDSDHSKFIELLQASSYTLLELGQNEKAQKRLLRILSLTDEPPHETLMYLAQLNEGKESLAYYRRGLDAIHRESNKVISPSTSSVSTNSCQIESLCRAESNAWCAIAELYMTDLCDEPEARTECERAFEGAIQVDPTNPQGYLTAANYYTVINAEQQARDSIHHCLNLWWSKLENFLNDYSARRSGRETELASSVEVGATGDSTVNDKKECGNSKEEIDNKDEDIQLDMEELTGISSAGLLTLVRLMIQWEMWEKSETLLDALLEEDEDNVEIHYLLTEVGRHLWKEEDPQLLRYHALQTKIVSTYFLSCLSIMATKLGDQDLADDMAKLLLELPEDEESGSREAESISSTSSENEHDPD
;
A
#
# COMPACT_ATOMS: atom_id res chain seq x y z
N SER A 1 -8.21 55.27 19.13
CA SER A 1 -9.14 54.16 19.39
C SER A 1 -10.06 54.07 18.18
N LEU A 2 -9.83 53.08 17.31
CA LEU A 2 -10.82 52.41 16.47
C LEU A 2 -10.07 51.36 15.61
N CYS A 3 -10.65 50.16 15.59
CA CYS A 3 -10.09 48.85 15.32
C CYS A 3 -9.24 48.67 14.05
N SER A 4 -8.13 47.95 14.22
CA SER A 4 -7.47 47.15 13.18
C SER A 4 -8.27 45.86 12.95
N PRO A 5 -8.50 45.42 11.70
CA PRO A 5 -8.93 44.05 11.43
C PRO A 5 -7.70 43.14 11.46
N SER A 6 -7.70 42.24 12.44
CA SER A 6 -6.86 41.05 12.52
C SER A 6 -7.21 40.10 11.37
N SER A 7 -6.33 40.00 10.37
CA SER A 7 -6.34 38.89 9.38
C SER A 7 -4.92 38.65 8.88
N ARG A 8 -4.08 38.08 9.73
CA ARG A 8 -2.74 37.58 9.39
C ARG A 8 -2.45 36.38 10.27
N HIS A 9 -2.95 35.20 9.92
CA HIS A 9 -2.43 33.94 10.48
C HIS A 9 -2.69 32.68 9.63
N ASP A 10 -3.17 32.78 8.37
CA ASP A 10 -3.52 31.60 7.55
C ASP A 10 -2.53 31.31 6.39
N SER A 11 -1.39 32.02 6.33
CA SER A 11 -0.56 32.15 5.12
C SER A 11 0.90 31.71 5.27
N ASP A 12 1.22 30.87 6.25
CA ASP A 12 2.60 30.45 6.52
C ASP A 12 2.88 29.01 6.03
N PRO A 13 3.95 28.75 5.25
CA PRO A 13 4.37 27.39 4.87
C PRO A 13 4.49 26.41 6.05
N PRO A 14 4.95 26.83 7.25
CA PRO A 14 4.89 26.01 8.46
C PRO A 14 3.48 25.52 8.84
N GLN A 15 2.44 26.31 8.58
CA GLN A 15 1.05 25.96 8.87
C GLN A 15 0.51 24.94 7.86
N ALA A 16 0.89 25.06 6.58
CA ALA A 16 0.55 24.07 5.56
C ALA A 16 1.18 22.71 5.87
N GLN A 17 2.42 22.70 6.38
CA GLN A 17 3.08 21.50 6.86
C GLN A 17 2.37 20.92 8.09
N SER A 18 1.93 21.76 9.03
CA SER A 18 1.12 21.31 10.18
C SER A 18 -0.16 20.60 9.72
N TYR A 19 -0.88 21.15 8.75
CA TYR A 19 -2.09 20.50 8.22
C TYR A 19 -1.80 19.21 7.44
N ALA A 20 -0.68 19.14 6.71
CA ALA A 20 -0.25 17.91 6.06
C ALA A 20 0.07 16.83 7.09
N ASN A 21 0.74 17.20 8.19
CA ASN A 21 1.03 16.30 9.30
C ASN A 21 -0.24 15.89 10.08
N GLU A 22 -1.30 16.70 10.05
CA GLU A 22 -2.64 16.38 10.57
C GLU A 22 -3.53 15.68 9.52
N PHE A 23 -2.98 15.24 8.39
CA PHE A 23 -3.68 14.57 7.27
C PHE A 23 -4.84 15.35 6.64
N ASP A 24 -4.95 16.67 6.86
CA ASP A 24 -5.90 17.54 6.15
C ASP A 24 -5.29 18.08 4.85
N LEU A 25 -5.14 17.18 3.88
CA LEU A 25 -4.52 17.46 2.58
C LEU A 25 -5.23 18.58 1.81
N HIS A 26 -6.56 18.68 1.93
CA HIS A 26 -7.33 19.73 1.27
C HIS A 26 -7.06 21.12 1.86
N LYS A 27 -6.97 21.26 3.20
CA LYS A 27 -6.56 22.52 3.83
C LYS A 27 -5.10 22.85 3.51
N SER A 28 -4.21 21.87 3.61
CA SER A 28 -2.79 22.04 3.26
C SER A 28 -2.63 22.58 1.83
N LEU A 29 -3.32 21.97 0.86
CA LEU A 29 -3.29 22.41 -0.54
C LEU A 29 -3.84 23.84 -0.74
N ARG A 30 -4.84 24.26 0.04
CA ARG A 30 -5.34 25.66 -0.01
C ARG A 30 -4.27 26.64 0.44
N CYS A 31 -3.57 26.36 1.54
CA CYS A 31 -2.47 27.18 2.03
C CYS A 31 -1.33 27.26 0.99
N TYR A 32 -0.92 26.12 0.42
CA TYR A 32 0.10 26.11 -0.63
C TYR A 32 -0.31 26.93 -1.86
N ASN A 33 -1.56 26.81 -2.33
CA ASN A 33 -2.06 27.60 -3.45
C ASN A 33 -1.98 29.11 -3.20
N GLN A 34 -2.33 29.56 -1.99
CA GLN A 34 -2.24 30.96 -1.61
C GLN A 34 -0.78 31.44 -1.59
N ALA A 35 0.12 30.65 -1.01
CA ALA A 35 1.55 30.97 -0.99
C ALA A 35 2.15 31.05 -2.40
N ILE A 36 1.79 30.11 -3.29
CA ILE A 36 2.23 30.11 -4.69
C ILE A 36 1.77 31.38 -5.41
N GLN A 37 0.49 31.77 -5.26
CA GLN A 37 -0.03 33.00 -5.87
C GLN A 37 0.68 34.27 -5.38
N LEU A 38 1.12 34.30 -4.11
CA LEU A 38 1.88 35.42 -3.58
C LEU A 38 3.30 35.46 -4.14
N TRP A 39 3.95 34.30 -4.26
CA TRP A 39 5.27 34.16 -4.88
C TRP A 39 5.26 34.53 -6.36
N GLU A 40 4.29 34.04 -7.13
CA GLU A 40 4.17 34.36 -8.57
C GLU A 40 4.00 35.86 -8.85
N LYS A 41 3.44 36.62 -7.91
CA LYS A 41 3.32 38.09 -8.02
C LYS A 41 4.63 38.82 -7.72
N GLN A 42 5.55 38.19 -7.00
CA GLN A 42 6.78 38.79 -6.50
C GLN A 42 8.03 38.30 -7.23
N ILE A 43 7.93 37.20 -7.98
CA ILE A 43 9.04 36.56 -8.67
C ILE A 43 9.68 37.52 -9.68
N THR A 44 11.00 37.61 -9.63
CA THR A 44 11.82 38.34 -10.62
C THR A 44 12.84 37.38 -11.22
N PRO A 45 13.34 37.60 -12.44
CA PRO A 45 14.27 36.68 -13.09
C PRO A 45 15.54 36.40 -12.27
N ASP A 46 15.99 37.38 -11.48
CA ASP A 46 17.21 37.29 -10.66
C ASP A 46 16.94 36.78 -9.23
N SER A 47 15.71 36.39 -8.89
CA SER A 47 15.38 35.93 -7.55
C SER A 47 15.91 34.52 -7.27
N ASP A 48 16.32 34.26 -6.02
CA ASP A 48 16.60 32.91 -5.56
C ASP A 48 15.27 32.12 -5.51
N HIS A 49 15.15 31.16 -6.41
CA HIS A 49 13.95 30.34 -6.57
C HIS A 49 13.90 29.13 -5.63
N SER A 50 14.92 28.90 -4.79
CA SER A 50 15.02 27.68 -3.96
C SER A 50 13.78 27.43 -3.10
N LYS A 51 13.30 28.44 -2.37
CA LYS A 51 12.08 28.35 -1.56
C LYS A 51 10.80 28.17 -2.36
N PHE A 52 10.77 28.73 -3.57
CA PHE A 52 9.62 28.57 -4.46
C PHE A 52 9.58 27.16 -5.05
N ILE A 53 10.74 26.58 -5.35
CA ILE A 53 10.87 25.18 -5.76
C ILE A 53 10.39 24.24 -4.64
N GLU A 54 10.86 24.42 -3.41
CA GLU A 54 10.40 23.64 -2.24
C GLU A 54 8.88 23.73 -2.06
N LEU A 55 8.32 24.94 -2.18
CA LEU A 55 6.88 25.17 -2.09
C LEU A 55 6.12 24.43 -3.22
N LEU A 56 6.62 24.49 -4.44
CA LEU A 56 6.04 23.77 -5.57
C LEU A 56 6.12 22.25 -5.36
N GLN A 57 7.24 21.72 -4.85
CA GLN A 57 7.41 20.28 -4.57
C GLN A 57 6.40 19.80 -3.54
N ALA A 58 6.38 20.41 -2.35
CA ALA A 58 5.46 20.02 -1.27
C ALA A 58 4.01 20.05 -1.76
N SER A 59 3.64 21.09 -2.49
CA SER A 59 2.30 21.24 -3.03
C SER A 59 1.98 20.22 -4.14
N SER A 60 2.98 19.74 -4.87
CA SER A 60 2.83 18.70 -5.90
C SER A 60 2.59 17.35 -5.26
N TYR A 61 3.30 17.03 -4.17
CA TYR A 61 3.11 15.79 -3.42
C TYR A 61 1.71 15.74 -2.84
N THR A 62 1.22 16.82 -2.22
CA THR A 62 -0.18 16.90 -1.76
C THR A 62 -1.19 16.70 -2.90
N LEU A 63 -0.88 17.12 -4.12
CA LEU A 63 -1.76 16.88 -5.27
C LEU A 63 -1.75 15.42 -5.71
N LEU A 64 -0.60 14.73 -5.64
CA LEU A 64 -0.48 13.31 -5.94
C LEU A 64 -1.29 12.47 -4.93
N GLU A 65 -1.15 12.74 -3.63
CA GLU A 65 -1.94 12.09 -2.58
C GLU A 65 -3.45 12.29 -2.76
N LEU A 66 -3.87 13.43 -3.34
CA LEU A 66 -5.26 13.73 -3.67
C LEU A 66 -5.70 13.16 -5.04
N GLY A 67 -4.86 12.40 -5.72
CA GLY A 67 -5.11 11.84 -7.06
C GLY A 67 -5.20 12.88 -8.18
N GLN A 68 -4.72 14.11 -7.96
CA GLN A 68 -4.78 15.22 -8.92
C GLN A 68 -3.52 15.28 -9.80
N ASN A 69 -3.28 14.19 -10.52
CA ASN A 69 -2.05 13.92 -11.28
C ASN A 69 -1.69 15.02 -12.28
N GLU A 70 -2.65 15.54 -13.08
CA GLU A 70 -2.35 16.56 -14.10
C GLU A 70 -1.95 17.90 -13.47
N LYS A 71 -2.48 18.21 -12.28
CA LYS A 71 -2.09 19.44 -11.57
C LYS A 71 -0.73 19.27 -10.92
N ALA A 72 -0.42 18.10 -10.37
CA ALA A 72 0.89 17.78 -9.83
C ALA A 72 1.95 17.89 -10.93
N GLN A 73 1.72 17.25 -12.08
CA GLN A 73 2.61 17.29 -13.24
C GLN A 73 2.91 18.73 -13.68
N LYS A 74 1.89 19.59 -13.76
CA LYS A 74 2.07 21.02 -14.12
C LYS A 74 3.01 21.75 -13.15
N ARG A 75 2.93 21.46 -11.85
CA ARG A 75 3.79 22.09 -10.83
C ARG A 75 5.21 21.53 -10.87
N LEU A 76 5.37 20.23 -11.10
CA LEU A 76 6.68 19.59 -11.29
C LEU A 76 7.39 20.11 -12.55
N LEU A 77 6.66 20.25 -13.67
CA LEU A 77 7.19 20.89 -14.89
C LEU A 77 7.55 22.37 -14.65
N ARG A 78 6.81 23.06 -13.78
CA ARG A 78 7.16 24.44 -13.39
C ARG A 78 8.51 24.48 -12.67
N ILE A 79 8.83 23.52 -11.82
CA ILE A 79 10.14 23.41 -11.17
C ILE A 79 11.26 23.31 -12.20
N LEU A 80 11.10 22.47 -13.24
CA LEU A 80 12.09 22.33 -14.31
C LEU A 80 12.37 23.64 -15.07
N SER A 81 11.42 24.57 -15.09
CA SER A 81 11.61 25.88 -15.72
C SER A 81 12.32 26.92 -14.84
N LEU A 82 12.57 26.59 -13.57
CA LEU A 82 13.14 27.50 -12.55
C LEU A 82 14.58 27.15 -12.16
N THR A 83 15.06 25.96 -12.51
CA THR A 83 16.41 25.48 -12.17
C THR A 83 16.96 24.56 -13.27
N ASP A 84 18.25 24.71 -13.56
CA ASP A 84 19.00 23.77 -14.40
C ASP A 84 19.43 22.51 -13.62
N GLU A 85 19.39 22.57 -12.28
CA GLU A 85 19.68 21.47 -11.37
C GLU A 85 18.40 21.10 -10.59
N PRO A 86 17.41 20.44 -11.22
CA PRO A 86 16.20 20.02 -10.52
C PRO A 86 16.49 18.94 -9.46
N PRO A 87 15.73 18.94 -8.34
CA PRO A 87 15.79 17.87 -7.35
C PRO A 87 15.45 16.52 -7.97
N HIS A 88 16.11 15.45 -7.49
CA HIS A 88 15.95 14.13 -8.09
C HIS A 88 14.52 13.60 -7.91
N GLU A 89 13.86 13.89 -6.79
CA GLU A 89 12.48 13.49 -6.49
C GLU A 89 11.50 14.08 -7.50
N THR A 90 11.71 15.34 -7.92
CA THR A 90 10.88 15.98 -8.96
C THR A 90 10.95 15.19 -10.26
N LEU A 91 12.15 14.71 -10.62
CA LEU A 91 12.36 13.91 -11.81
C LEU A 91 11.75 12.51 -11.66
N MET A 92 11.87 11.88 -10.49
CA MET A 92 11.25 10.58 -10.23
C MET A 92 9.72 10.63 -10.32
N TYR A 93 9.08 11.64 -9.72
CA TYR A 93 7.63 11.80 -9.84
C TYR A 93 7.20 12.14 -11.27
N LEU A 94 7.95 12.94 -12.01
CA LEU A 94 7.67 13.16 -13.44
C LEU A 94 7.80 11.88 -14.24
N ALA A 95 8.76 11.01 -13.91
CA ALA A 95 8.89 9.73 -14.57
C ALA A 95 7.66 8.84 -14.32
N GLN A 96 7.18 8.75 -13.07
CA GLN A 96 5.99 7.97 -12.71
C GLN A 96 4.68 8.51 -13.32
N LEU A 97 4.61 9.81 -13.62
CA LEU A 97 3.45 10.46 -14.25
C LEU A 97 3.44 10.38 -15.78
N ASN A 98 4.48 9.79 -16.37
CA ASN A 98 4.67 9.66 -17.80
C ASN A 98 4.93 8.19 -18.16
N GLU A 99 4.84 7.85 -19.44
CA GLU A 99 4.98 6.47 -19.92
C GLU A 99 6.12 6.36 -20.96
N GLY A 100 6.60 5.14 -21.18
CA GLY A 100 7.57 4.81 -22.22
C GLY A 100 8.83 5.67 -22.22
N LYS A 101 9.21 6.18 -23.39
CA LYS A 101 10.51 6.89 -23.58
C LYS A 101 10.61 8.21 -22.83
N GLU A 102 9.49 8.86 -22.56
CA GLU A 102 9.49 10.11 -21.78
C GLU A 102 9.76 9.80 -20.30
N SER A 103 9.10 8.77 -19.76
CA SER A 103 9.36 8.28 -18.40
C SER A 103 10.83 7.89 -18.22
N LEU A 104 11.36 7.08 -19.15
CA LEU A 104 12.77 6.67 -19.16
C LEU A 104 13.74 7.88 -19.16
N ALA A 105 13.43 8.93 -19.91
CA ALA A 105 14.25 10.14 -19.95
C ALA A 105 14.28 10.87 -18.60
N TYR A 106 13.16 10.91 -17.88
CA TYR A 106 13.12 11.48 -16.53
C TYR A 106 13.87 10.63 -15.52
N TYR A 107 13.71 9.30 -15.53
CA TYR A 107 14.48 8.42 -14.63
C TYR A 107 15.99 8.56 -14.83
N ARG A 108 16.47 8.58 -16.09
CA ARG A 108 17.89 8.78 -16.39
C ARG A 108 18.42 10.13 -15.89
N ARG A 109 17.66 11.21 -16.09
CA ARG A 109 18.01 12.52 -15.51
C ARG A 109 17.98 12.51 -13.99
N GLY A 110 17.07 11.73 -13.40
CA GLY A 110 16.96 11.54 -11.95
C GLY A 110 18.19 10.86 -11.38
N LEU A 111 18.69 9.80 -12.02
CA LEU A 111 19.95 9.15 -11.69
C LEU A 111 21.13 10.13 -11.75
N ASP A 112 21.23 10.94 -12.82
CA ASP A 112 22.25 11.99 -12.92
C ASP A 112 22.16 13.01 -11.77
N ALA A 113 20.94 13.34 -11.31
CA ALA A 113 20.73 14.22 -10.17
C ALA A 113 21.18 13.59 -8.84
N ILE A 114 20.85 12.30 -8.61
CA ILE A 114 21.29 11.54 -7.43
C ILE A 114 22.81 11.45 -7.38
N HIS A 115 23.48 11.15 -8.49
CA HIS A 115 24.95 11.09 -8.54
C HIS A 115 25.59 12.44 -8.24
N ARG A 116 25.02 13.54 -8.76
CA ARG A 116 25.50 14.90 -8.41
C ARG A 116 25.33 15.19 -6.93
N GLU A 117 24.18 14.83 -6.35
CA GLU A 117 23.91 15.04 -4.93
C GLU A 117 24.85 14.22 -4.04
N SER A 118 25.03 12.94 -4.35
CA SER A 118 25.96 12.04 -3.65
C SER A 118 27.39 12.58 -3.65
N ASN A 119 27.87 13.08 -4.79
CA ASN A 119 29.20 13.69 -4.90
C ASN A 119 29.36 14.97 -4.06
N LYS A 120 28.29 15.76 -3.90
CA LYS A 120 28.28 16.94 -3.02
C LYS A 120 28.38 16.53 -1.54
N VAL A 121 27.73 15.44 -1.14
CA VAL A 121 27.76 14.92 0.24
C VAL A 121 29.10 14.28 0.60
N ILE A 122 29.75 13.57 -0.34
CA ILE A 122 31.06 12.90 -0.12
C ILE A 122 32.23 13.91 -0.06
N SER A 123 32.06 15.11 -0.61
CA SER A 123 33.11 16.13 -0.64
C SER A 123 33.52 16.58 0.78
N PRO A 124 34.83 16.71 1.10
CA PRO A 124 35.38 16.83 2.47
C PRO A 124 35.09 18.16 3.21
N SER A 125 34.08 18.92 2.78
CA SER A 125 33.77 20.27 3.27
C SER A 125 32.76 20.29 4.43
N THR A 126 32.13 19.16 4.79
CA THR A 126 31.05 19.09 5.79
C THR A 126 31.43 18.21 6.99
N SER A 127 31.40 18.82 8.18
CA SER A 127 32.03 18.32 9.41
C SER A 127 31.21 17.31 10.24
N SER A 128 30.23 16.61 9.65
CA SER A 128 29.34 15.67 10.38
C SER A 128 29.27 14.30 9.71
N VAL A 129 30.17 13.39 10.13
CA VAL A 129 30.33 12.04 9.55
C VAL A 129 29.05 11.19 9.63
N SER A 130 28.25 11.32 10.69
CA SER A 130 27.03 10.50 10.90
C SER A 130 25.82 10.95 10.07
N THR A 131 25.69 12.23 9.75
CA THR A 131 24.59 12.75 8.91
C THR A 131 24.86 12.43 7.44
N ASN A 132 26.12 12.48 7.03
CA ASN A 132 26.52 12.16 5.66
C ASN A 132 26.29 10.68 5.33
N SER A 133 26.43 9.74 6.28
CA SER A 133 26.21 8.32 6.00
C SER A 133 24.73 7.99 5.75
N CYS A 134 23.82 8.49 6.59
CA CYS A 134 22.38 8.28 6.43
C CYS A 134 21.84 8.90 5.13
N GLN A 135 22.33 10.10 4.76
CA GLN A 135 21.95 10.72 3.49
C GLN A 135 22.46 9.92 2.28
N ILE A 136 23.67 9.38 2.34
CA ILE A 136 24.21 8.52 1.27
C ILE A 136 23.41 7.22 1.15
N GLU A 137 23.06 6.58 2.27
CA GLU A 137 22.20 5.38 2.26
C GLU A 137 20.83 5.66 1.62
N SER A 138 20.20 6.79 1.95
CA SER A 138 18.95 7.24 1.32
C SER A 138 19.10 7.47 -0.20
N LEU A 139 20.20 8.10 -0.63
CA LEU A 139 20.48 8.32 -2.05
C LEU A 139 20.76 7.01 -2.80
N CYS A 140 21.48 6.06 -2.18
CA CYS A 140 21.66 4.72 -2.72
C CYS A 140 20.33 3.99 -2.87
N ARG A 141 19.43 4.09 -1.88
CA ARG A 141 18.08 3.53 -1.97
C ARG A 141 17.28 4.16 -3.11
N ALA A 142 17.29 5.49 -3.23
CA ALA A 142 16.61 6.20 -4.31
C ALA A 142 17.15 5.83 -5.70
N GLU A 143 18.48 5.69 -5.83
CA GLU A 143 19.10 5.23 -7.07
C GLU A 143 18.71 3.78 -7.39
N SER A 144 18.73 2.90 -6.40
CA SER A 144 18.31 1.50 -6.56
C SER A 144 16.85 1.39 -7.02
N ASN A 145 15.94 2.18 -6.42
CA ASN A 145 14.53 2.23 -6.83
C ASN A 145 14.36 2.77 -8.26
N ALA A 146 15.11 3.81 -8.63
CA ALA A 146 15.08 4.34 -10.01
C ALA A 146 15.56 3.30 -11.03
N TRP A 147 16.57 2.51 -10.70
CA TRP A 147 17.01 1.39 -11.53
C TRP A 147 15.93 0.30 -11.66
N CYS A 148 15.24 -0.05 -10.57
CA CYS A 148 14.11 -1.00 -10.62
C CYS A 148 13.01 -0.50 -11.56
N ALA A 149 12.61 0.77 -11.43
CA ALA A 149 11.58 1.36 -12.29
C ALA A 149 11.99 1.39 -13.78
N ILE A 150 13.27 1.62 -14.09
CA ILE A 150 13.77 1.51 -15.47
C ILE A 150 13.64 0.07 -15.99
N ALA A 151 13.98 -0.93 -15.18
CA ALA A 151 13.83 -2.33 -15.58
C ALA A 151 12.36 -2.68 -15.85
N GLU A 152 11.45 -2.25 -14.98
CA GLU A 152 10.00 -2.41 -15.17
C GLU A 152 9.52 -1.79 -16.48
N LEU A 153 9.93 -0.56 -16.80
CA LEU A 153 9.61 0.07 -18.09
C LEU A 153 10.06 -0.76 -19.29
N TYR A 154 11.22 -1.43 -19.22
CA TYR A 154 11.68 -2.33 -20.29
C TYR A 154 10.99 -3.68 -20.31
N MET A 155 10.33 -4.09 -19.22
CA MET A 155 9.48 -5.27 -19.18
C MET A 155 8.03 -4.97 -19.60
N THR A 156 7.62 -3.70 -19.59
CA THR A 156 6.26 -3.27 -19.97
C THR A 156 6.26 -2.38 -21.22
N ASP A 157 6.47 -1.07 -21.07
CA ASP A 157 6.21 -0.04 -22.06
C ASP A 157 7.20 -0.08 -23.23
N LEU A 158 8.44 -0.49 -22.95
CA LEU A 158 9.56 -0.51 -23.87
C LEU A 158 9.98 -1.95 -24.23
N CYS A 159 9.12 -2.94 -23.99
CA CYS A 159 9.44 -4.36 -24.20
C CYS A 159 9.72 -4.71 -25.67
N ASP A 160 9.18 -3.95 -26.62
CA ASP A 160 9.39 -4.13 -28.06
C ASP A 160 10.71 -3.51 -28.57
N GLU A 161 11.43 -2.74 -27.75
CA GLU A 161 12.70 -2.14 -28.16
C GLU A 161 13.80 -3.20 -28.23
N PRO A 162 14.70 -3.16 -29.25
CA PRO A 162 15.72 -4.18 -29.43
C PRO A 162 16.73 -4.26 -28.27
N GLU A 163 16.91 -3.18 -27.54
CA GLU A 163 17.75 -3.10 -26.34
C GLU A 163 17.06 -3.55 -25.04
N ALA A 164 15.75 -3.83 -25.04
CA ALA A 164 14.95 -4.00 -23.83
C ALA A 164 15.53 -5.04 -22.87
N ARG A 165 15.92 -6.21 -23.39
CA ARG A 165 16.53 -7.28 -22.60
C ARG A 165 17.82 -6.82 -21.91
N THR A 166 18.74 -6.24 -22.69
CA THR A 166 20.06 -5.83 -22.20
C THR A 166 19.94 -4.69 -21.18
N GLU A 167 19.05 -3.73 -21.43
CA GLU A 167 18.85 -2.60 -20.54
C GLU A 167 18.10 -3.00 -19.26
N CYS A 168 17.14 -3.92 -19.34
CA CYS A 168 16.49 -4.49 -18.15
C CYS A 168 17.51 -5.22 -17.26
N GLU A 169 18.36 -6.06 -17.85
CA GLU A 169 19.42 -6.77 -17.13
C GLU A 169 20.38 -5.82 -16.43
N ARG A 170 20.90 -4.85 -17.18
CA ARG A 170 21.78 -3.79 -16.66
C ARG A 170 21.11 -3.00 -15.53
N ALA A 171 19.81 -2.76 -15.62
CA ALA A 171 19.08 -1.97 -14.66
C ALA A 171 18.90 -2.71 -13.32
N PHE A 172 18.39 -3.93 -13.29
CA PHE A 172 18.24 -4.64 -12.00
C PHE A 172 19.59 -4.99 -11.37
N GLU A 173 20.63 -5.30 -12.17
CA GLU A 173 21.98 -5.51 -11.65
C GLU A 173 22.53 -4.23 -11.02
N GLY A 174 22.31 -3.08 -11.67
CA GLY A 174 22.63 -1.77 -11.12
C GLY A 174 21.91 -1.49 -9.81
N ALA A 175 20.61 -1.81 -9.73
CA ALA A 175 19.82 -1.65 -8.51
C ALA A 175 20.41 -2.44 -7.33
N ILE A 176 20.73 -3.72 -7.54
CA ILE A 176 21.30 -4.61 -6.52
C ILE A 176 22.74 -4.18 -6.16
N GLN A 177 23.53 -3.73 -7.14
CA GLN A 177 24.90 -3.29 -6.90
C GLN A 177 24.95 -2.03 -6.03
N VAL A 178 24.05 -1.07 -6.29
CA VAL A 178 23.99 0.19 -5.54
C VAL A 178 23.44 -0.02 -4.14
N ASP A 179 22.39 -0.84 -4.00
CA ASP A 179 21.82 -1.19 -2.71
C ASP A 179 21.46 -2.68 -2.62
N PRO A 180 22.37 -3.52 -2.11
CA PRO A 180 22.14 -4.95 -1.93
C PRO A 180 21.08 -5.29 -0.89
N THR A 181 20.62 -4.30 -0.11
CA THR A 181 19.57 -4.45 0.90
C THR A 181 18.20 -3.98 0.39
N ASN A 182 18.09 -3.64 -0.89
CA ASN A 182 16.83 -3.28 -1.51
C ASN A 182 16.06 -4.50 -2.04
N PRO A 183 14.94 -4.89 -1.43
CA PRO A 183 14.20 -6.05 -1.88
C PRO A 183 13.54 -5.85 -3.25
N GLN A 184 13.23 -4.60 -3.64
CA GLN A 184 12.71 -4.31 -4.98
C GLN A 184 13.70 -4.71 -6.09
N GLY A 185 15.01 -4.60 -5.85
CA GLY A 185 16.03 -5.02 -6.82
C GLY A 185 15.96 -6.52 -7.11
N TYR A 186 15.77 -7.34 -6.07
CA TYR A 186 15.64 -8.79 -6.21
C TYR A 186 14.27 -9.20 -6.76
N LEU A 187 13.19 -8.49 -6.40
CA LEU A 187 11.88 -8.69 -7.01
C LEU A 187 11.92 -8.43 -8.53
N THR A 188 12.57 -7.34 -8.93
CA THR A 188 12.77 -6.98 -10.34
C THR A 188 13.57 -8.06 -11.07
N ALA A 189 14.66 -8.55 -10.46
CA ALA A 189 15.45 -9.65 -11.01
C ALA A 189 14.62 -10.95 -11.16
N ALA A 190 13.81 -11.29 -10.16
CA ALA A 190 12.94 -12.46 -10.21
C ALA A 190 11.92 -12.36 -11.35
N ASN A 191 11.33 -11.18 -11.56
CA ASN A 191 10.42 -10.92 -12.66
C ASN A 191 11.12 -11.11 -14.01
N TYR A 192 12.29 -10.49 -14.20
CA TYR A 192 13.09 -10.65 -15.42
C TYR A 192 13.44 -12.12 -15.71
N TYR A 193 13.96 -12.84 -14.71
CA TYR A 193 14.33 -14.25 -14.88
C TYR A 193 13.14 -15.13 -15.20
N THR A 194 11.95 -14.80 -14.67
CA THR A 194 10.70 -15.47 -15.02
C THR A 194 10.34 -15.23 -16.48
N VAL A 195 10.42 -13.98 -16.97
CA VAL A 195 10.15 -13.63 -18.37
C VAL A 195 11.06 -14.37 -19.35
N ILE A 196 12.34 -14.55 -19.01
CA ILE A 196 13.29 -15.28 -19.86
C ILE A 196 13.35 -16.80 -19.60
N ASN A 197 12.47 -17.32 -18.74
CA ASN A 197 12.39 -18.73 -18.35
C ASN A 197 13.70 -19.29 -17.75
N ALA A 198 14.37 -18.49 -16.91
CA ALA A 198 15.55 -18.86 -16.13
C ALA A 198 15.14 -19.24 -14.70
N GLU A 199 14.57 -20.44 -14.55
CA GLU A 199 13.84 -20.88 -13.35
C GLU A 199 14.67 -20.80 -12.06
N GLN A 200 15.91 -21.29 -12.07
CA GLN A 200 16.74 -21.33 -10.87
C GLN A 200 17.07 -19.92 -10.39
N GLN A 201 17.45 -19.03 -11.30
CA GLN A 201 17.75 -17.64 -10.98
C GLN A 201 16.52 -16.89 -10.47
N ALA A 202 15.34 -17.14 -11.05
CA ALA A 202 14.09 -16.56 -10.57
C ALA A 202 13.82 -16.97 -9.10
N ARG A 203 13.92 -18.26 -8.79
CA ARG A 203 13.74 -18.79 -7.42
C ARG A 203 14.78 -18.23 -6.45
N ASP A 204 16.05 -18.20 -6.85
CA ASP A 204 17.13 -17.65 -6.03
C ASP A 204 16.88 -16.16 -5.72
N SER A 205 16.42 -15.37 -6.70
CA SER A 205 16.06 -13.97 -6.50
C SER A 205 14.87 -13.79 -5.55
N ILE A 206 13.82 -14.62 -5.66
CA ILE A 206 12.68 -14.61 -4.73
C ILE A 206 13.15 -14.90 -3.30
N HIS A 207 14.00 -15.92 -3.12
CA HIS A 207 14.56 -16.24 -1.81
C HIS A 207 15.38 -15.08 -1.23
N HIS A 208 16.21 -14.41 -2.04
CA HIS A 208 16.96 -13.25 -1.58
C HIS A 208 16.03 -12.10 -1.18
N CYS A 209 15.00 -11.81 -1.98
CA CYS A 209 13.99 -10.80 -1.68
C CYS A 209 13.36 -11.06 -0.31
N LEU A 210 12.83 -12.28 -0.09
CA LEU A 210 12.19 -12.67 1.16
C LEU A 210 13.16 -12.60 2.34
N ASN A 211 14.41 -13.06 2.18
CA ASN A 211 15.39 -13.09 3.28
C ASN A 211 15.69 -11.70 3.89
N LEU A 212 15.43 -10.61 3.17
CA LEU A 212 15.67 -9.25 3.66
C LEU A 212 14.66 -8.79 4.72
N TRP A 213 13.44 -9.36 4.73
CA TRP A 213 12.36 -8.86 5.58
C TRP A 213 11.44 -9.94 6.18
N TRP A 214 11.47 -11.18 5.69
CA TRP A 214 10.55 -12.26 6.09
C TRP A 214 10.53 -12.50 7.60
N SER A 215 11.68 -12.50 8.25
CA SER A 215 11.76 -12.68 9.71
C SER A 215 11.09 -11.54 10.50
N LYS A 216 11.06 -10.33 9.94
CA LYS A 216 10.32 -9.20 10.56
C LYS A 216 8.82 -9.45 10.47
N LEU A 217 8.33 -9.93 9.32
CA LEU A 217 6.93 -10.28 9.13
C LEU A 217 6.52 -11.40 10.10
N GLU A 218 7.27 -12.49 10.16
CA GLU A 218 6.98 -13.60 11.08
C GLU A 218 6.93 -13.14 12.54
N ASN A 219 7.87 -12.29 12.97
CA ASN A 219 7.85 -11.74 14.33
C ASN A 219 6.62 -10.86 14.56
N PHE A 220 6.27 -10.00 13.60
CA PHE A 220 5.09 -9.16 13.69
C PHE A 220 3.81 -9.99 13.83
N LEU A 221 3.62 -11.00 12.96
CA LEU A 221 2.44 -11.85 12.97
C LEU A 221 2.32 -12.65 14.29
N ASN A 222 3.43 -13.18 14.81
CA ASN A 222 3.45 -13.89 16.09
C ASN A 222 3.05 -12.96 17.26
N ASP A 223 3.58 -11.75 17.30
CA ASP A 223 3.23 -10.75 18.32
C ASP A 223 1.76 -10.33 18.20
N TYR A 224 1.27 -10.19 16.97
CA TYR A 224 -0.13 -9.85 16.68
C TYR A 224 -1.10 -10.93 17.16
N SER A 225 -0.85 -12.20 16.81
CA SER A 225 -1.66 -13.34 17.26
C SER A 225 -1.67 -13.48 18.79
N ALA A 226 -0.53 -13.26 19.46
CA ALA A 226 -0.44 -13.31 20.92
C ALA A 226 -1.31 -12.23 21.59
N ARG A 227 -1.33 -11.00 21.04
CA ARG A 227 -2.18 -9.90 21.55
C ARG A 227 -3.67 -10.17 21.32
N ARG A 228 -4.04 -10.77 20.18
CA ARG A 228 -5.43 -11.14 19.89
C ARG A 228 -5.95 -12.19 20.87
N SER A 229 -5.18 -13.26 21.10
CA SER A 229 -5.53 -14.31 22.07
C SER A 229 -5.62 -13.79 23.51
N GLY A 230 -4.74 -12.85 23.89
CA GLY A 230 -4.81 -12.15 25.18
C GLY A 230 -6.11 -11.35 25.34
N ARG A 231 -6.49 -10.56 24.33
CA ARG A 231 -7.73 -9.77 24.31
C ARG A 231 -8.98 -10.65 24.40
N GLU A 232 -9.03 -11.76 23.66
CA GLU A 232 -10.16 -12.71 23.70
C GLU A 232 -10.31 -13.37 25.10
N THR A 233 -9.19 -13.65 25.77
CA THR A 233 -9.19 -14.22 27.13
C THR A 233 -9.66 -13.21 28.18
N GLU A 234 -9.25 -11.93 28.04
CA GLU A 234 -9.71 -10.85 28.91
C GLU A 234 -11.20 -10.53 28.70
N LEU A 235 -11.68 -10.50 27.45
CA LEU A 235 -13.10 -10.32 27.13
C LEU A 235 -13.95 -11.50 27.64
N ALA A 236 -13.48 -12.75 27.50
CA ALA A 236 -14.16 -13.92 28.05
C ALA A 236 -14.24 -13.88 29.58
N SER A 237 -13.16 -13.45 30.25
CA SER A 237 -13.12 -13.34 31.72
C SER A 237 -13.99 -12.22 32.29
N SER A 238 -14.24 -11.16 31.52
CA SER A 238 -15.09 -10.03 31.94
C SER A 238 -16.59 -10.30 31.71
N VAL A 239 -16.95 -11.27 30.87
CA VAL A 239 -18.33 -11.75 30.70
C VAL A 239 -18.77 -12.68 31.84
N GLU A 240 -17.86 -13.45 32.46
CA GLU A 240 -18.21 -14.37 33.55
C GLU A 240 -18.54 -13.68 34.89
N VAL A 241 -18.17 -12.41 35.08
CA VAL A 241 -18.50 -11.65 36.31
C VAL A 241 -19.94 -11.09 36.30
N GLY A 242 -20.65 -11.18 35.17
CA GLY A 242 -22.02 -10.66 35.01
C GLY A 242 -23.15 -11.62 35.41
N ALA A 243 -22.87 -12.88 35.74
CA ALA A 243 -23.88 -13.94 35.82
C ALA A 243 -23.98 -14.63 37.20
N THR A 244 -23.99 -13.87 38.30
CA THR A 244 -24.59 -14.34 39.56
C THR A 244 -25.31 -13.19 40.27
N GLY A 245 -26.64 -13.20 40.25
CA GLY A 245 -27.44 -12.36 41.13
C GLY A 245 -27.58 -12.95 42.53
N ASP A 246 -27.51 -12.12 43.57
CA ASP A 246 -28.62 -11.92 44.52
C ASP A 246 -28.35 -10.72 45.46
N SER A 247 -29.47 -10.21 45.95
CA SER A 247 -29.81 -8.98 46.63
C SER A 247 -29.19 -8.76 48.02
N THR A 248 -28.87 -7.52 48.40
CA THR A 248 -29.30 -6.86 49.67
C THR A 248 -28.77 -5.42 49.80
N VAL A 249 -29.49 -4.63 50.61
CA VAL A 249 -29.54 -3.16 50.68
C VAL A 249 -28.54 -2.56 51.70
N ASN A 250 -28.03 -1.36 51.38
CA ASN A 250 -27.42 -0.29 52.21
C ASN A 250 -26.12 -0.58 53.01
N ASP A 251 -25.05 0.18 52.70
CA ASP A 251 -24.63 1.32 53.53
C ASP A 251 -23.50 2.16 52.88
N LYS A 252 -23.56 3.47 53.09
CA LYS A 252 -22.56 4.46 52.65
C LYS A 252 -21.23 4.29 53.40
N LYS A 253 -20.10 4.30 52.69
CA LYS A 253 -18.84 4.89 53.20
C LYS A 253 -17.87 5.27 52.08
N GLU A 254 -17.51 6.55 52.04
CA GLU A 254 -16.45 7.14 51.21
C GLU A 254 -15.04 6.76 51.69
N CYS A 255 -14.14 6.51 50.74
CA CYS A 255 -12.70 6.80 50.66
C CYS A 255 -12.13 5.85 49.59
N GLY A 256 -11.35 6.23 48.57
CA GLY A 256 -10.50 7.39 48.34
C GLY A 256 -9.18 6.83 47.76
N ASN A 257 -8.80 7.26 46.54
CA ASN A 257 -7.56 6.96 45.78
C ASN A 257 -7.26 5.47 45.53
N SER A 258 -7.00 4.99 44.31
CA SER A 258 -6.22 5.56 43.22
C SER A 258 -6.81 5.11 41.88
N LYS A 259 -7.18 6.07 41.02
CA LYS A 259 -7.23 5.81 39.58
C LYS A 259 -5.77 5.65 39.14
N GLU A 260 -5.29 4.42 39.09
CA GLU A 260 -4.28 4.10 38.10
C GLU A 260 -5.00 4.27 36.76
N GLU A 261 -4.68 5.38 36.10
CA GLU A 261 -4.91 5.55 34.67
C GLU A 261 -4.18 4.38 34.00
N ILE A 262 -4.94 3.33 33.66
CA ILE A 262 -4.50 2.40 32.63
C ILE A 262 -4.51 3.26 31.36
N ASP A 263 -3.31 3.72 31.01
CA ASP A 263 -2.99 4.34 29.73
C ASP A 263 -3.28 3.27 28.67
N ASN A 264 -4.53 3.16 28.23
CA ASN A 264 -4.93 2.40 27.04
C ASN A 264 -4.31 3.12 25.83
N LYS A 265 -3.01 2.95 25.67
CA LYS A 265 -2.28 3.16 24.42
C LYS A 265 -2.11 1.83 23.71
N ASP A 266 -3.18 1.07 23.61
CA ASP A 266 -3.34 0.18 22.48
C ASP A 266 -3.72 1.09 21.31
N GLU A 267 -2.74 1.84 20.80
CA GLU A 267 -2.80 2.26 19.41
C GLU A 267 -2.90 0.94 18.62
N ASP A 268 -4.04 0.71 17.96
CA ASP A 268 -4.19 -0.41 17.04
C ASP A 268 -3.01 -0.32 16.06
N ILE A 269 -1.99 -1.17 16.24
CA ILE A 269 -0.83 -1.20 15.37
C ILE A 269 -1.33 -1.76 14.06
N GLN A 270 -1.71 -0.85 13.16
CA GLN A 270 -2.05 -1.19 11.79
C GLN A 270 -0.78 -1.72 11.12
N LEU A 271 -0.90 -2.90 10.51
CA LEU A 271 0.18 -3.46 9.71
C LEU A 271 0.34 -2.61 8.45
N ASP A 272 1.51 -2.01 8.28
CA ASP A 272 1.92 -1.35 7.05
C ASP A 272 2.97 -2.24 6.37
N MET A 273 2.55 -2.98 5.35
CA MET A 273 3.42 -3.90 4.65
C MET A 273 4.48 -3.18 3.81
N GLU A 274 4.19 -1.98 3.33
CA GLU A 274 5.15 -1.19 2.56
C GLU A 274 6.27 -0.68 3.46
N GLU A 275 5.97 -0.20 4.67
CA GLU A 275 7.00 0.18 5.64
C GLU A 275 7.83 -1.03 6.10
N LEU A 276 7.17 -2.17 6.36
CA LEU A 276 7.85 -3.36 6.87
C LEU A 276 8.79 -4.00 5.84
N THR A 277 8.34 -4.07 4.59
CA THR A 277 9.04 -4.78 3.51
C THR A 277 9.87 -3.87 2.61
N GLY A 278 9.52 -2.59 2.50
CA GLY A 278 10.08 -1.68 1.49
C GLY A 278 9.60 -1.96 0.07
N ILE A 279 8.53 -2.75 -0.11
CA ILE A 279 7.89 -3.05 -1.39
C ILE A 279 6.44 -2.56 -1.31
N SER A 280 5.96 -1.86 -2.34
CA SER A 280 4.56 -1.45 -2.42
C SER A 280 3.60 -2.64 -2.48
N SER A 281 2.34 -2.45 -2.12
CA SER A 281 1.32 -3.52 -2.15
C SER A 281 1.21 -4.18 -3.53
N ALA A 282 1.31 -3.40 -4.61
CA ALA A 282 1.36 -3.94 -5.99
C ALA A 282 2.61 -4.80 -6.27
N GLY A 283 3.77 -4.41 -5.74
CA GLY A 283 4.99 -5.20 -5.81
C GLY A 283 4.90 -6.49 -4.99
N LEU A 284 4.26 -6.45 -3.83
CA LEU A 284 4.03 -7.63 -3.00
C LEU A 284 3.06 -8.62 -3.66
N LEU A 285 2.00 -8.14 -4.31
CA LEU A 285 1.13 -8.99 -5.14
C LEU A 285 1.90 -9.62 -6.31
N THR A 286 2.81 -8.88 -6.94
CA THR A 286 3.71 -9.43 -7.96
C THR A 286 4.61 -10.53 -7.38
N LEU A 287 5.17 -10.31 -6.20
CA LEU A 287 5.98 -11.30 -5.50
C LEU A 287 5.18 -12.57 -5.18
N VAL A 288 3.95 -12.44 -4.68
CA VAL A 288 3.05 -13.58 -4.41
C VAL A 288 2.78 -14.36 -5.70
N ARG A 289 2.48 -13.69 -6.81
CA ARG A 289 2.25 -14.34 -8.11
C ARG A 289 3.47 -15.16 -8.56
N LEU A 290 4.66 -14.62 -8.37
CA LEU A 290 5.91 -15.35 -8.63
C LEU A 290 6.06 -16.55 -7.68
N MET A 291 5.80 -16.37 -6.38
CA MET A 291 5.85 -17.45 -5.39
C MET A 291 4.89 -18.59 -5.71
N ILE A 292 3.66 -18.29 -6.12
CA ILE A 292 2.65 -19.26 -6.60
C ILE A 292 3.17 -20.00 -7.83
N GLN A 293 3.69 -19.29 -8.83
CA GLN A 293 4.25 -19.90 -10.05
C GLN A 293 5.38 -20.91 -9.73
N TRP A 294 6.13 -20.66 -8.65
CA TRP A 294 7.20 -21.54 -8.19
C TRP A 294 6.80 -22.47 -7.03
N GLU A 295 5.50 -22.63 -6.78
CA GLU A 295 4.89 -23.56 -5.81
C GLU A 295 5.28 -23.31 -4.34
N MET A 296 5.55 -22.05 -3.98
CA MET A 296 5.84 -21.63 -2.60
C MET A 296 4.55 -21.35 -1.82
N TRP A 297 3.67 -22.35 -1.74
CA TRP A 297 2.28 -22.21 -1.25
C TRP A 297 2.15 -21.62 0.16
N GLU A 298 2.83 -22.22 1.14
CA GLU A 298 2.75 -21.81 2.56
C GLU A 298 3.18 -20.35 2.75
N LYS A 299 4.29 -19.95 2.12
CA LYS A 299 4.74 -18.55 2.20
C LYS A 299 3.81 -17.59 1.45
N SER A 300 3.17 -18.07 0.37
CA SER A 300 2.23 -17.25 -0.39
C SER A 300 0.99 -16.96 0.44
N GLU A 301 0.48 -17.97 1.16
CA GLU A 301 -0.62 -17.84 2.12
C GLU A 301 -0.29 -16.83 3.21
N THR A 302 0.84 -17.00 3.90
CA THR A 302 1.22 -16.10 5.01
C THR A 302 1.36 -14.64 4.56
N LEU A 303 1.89 -14.41 3.36
CA LEU A 303 2.01 -13.05 2.81
C LEU A 303 0.66 -12.48 2.37
N LEU A 304 -0.22 -13.31 1.79
CA LEU A 304 -1.57 -12.89 1.40
C LEU A 304 -2.44 -12.56 2.61
N ASP A 305 -2.36 -13.35 3.69
CA ASP A 305 -3.06 -13.07 4.94
C ASP A 305 -2.59 -11.75 5.57
N ALA A 306 -1.28 -11.50 5.56
CA ALA A 306 -0.73 -10.23 6.02
C ALA A 306 -1.24 -9.02 5.20
N LEU A 307 -1.35 -9.17 3.88
CA LEU A 307 -1.90 -8.13 3.01
C LEU A 307 -3.42 -7.96 3.21
N LEU A 308 -4.14 -9.03 3.52
CA LEU A 308 -5.59 -8.98 3.79
C LEU A 308 -5.91 -8.25 5.11
N GLU A 309 -5.02 -8.30 6.11
CA GLU A 309 -5.15 -7.50 7.33
C GLU A 309 -4.96 -5.99 7.06
N GLU A 310 -4.26 -5.60 5.99
CA GLU A 310 -4.12 -4.21 5.57
C GLU A 310 -5.33 -3.74 4.75
N ASP A 311 -5.86 -4.61 3.88
CA ASP A 311 -7.00 -4.34 2.99
C ASP A 311 -7.92 -5.59 2.87
N GLU A 312 -8.90 -5.70 3.77
CA GLU A 312 -9.78 -6.87 3.89
C GLU A 312 -10.71 -7.07 2.69
N ASP A 313 -10.98 -6.01 1.92
CA ASP A 313 -11.91 -6.03 0.78
C ASP A 313 -11.19 -6.28 -0.56
N ASN A 314 -9.88 -6.55 -0.54
CA ASN A 314 -9.08 -6.69 -1.75
C ASN A 314 -9.39 -8.01 -2.49
N VAL A 315 -10.08 -7.87 -3.62
CA VAL A 315 -10.51 -9.01 -4.47
C VAL A 315 -9.34 -9.81 -5.01
N GLU A 316 -8.23 -9.14 -5.34
CA GLU A 316 -7.06 -9.80 -5.93
C GLU A 316 -6.40 -10.72 -4.90
N ILE A 317 -6.31 -10.27 -3.64
CA ILE A 317 -5.80 -11.07 -2.53
C ILE A 317 -6.68 -12.31 -2.34
N HIS A 318 -8.00 -12.14 -2.25
CA HIS A 318 -8.92 -13.26 -2.11
C HIS A 318 -8.82 -14.25 -3.29
N TYR A 319 -8.69 -13.76 -4.52
CA TYR A 319 -8.50 -14.61 -5.69
C TYR A 319 -7.23 -15.45 -5.57
N LEU A 320 -6.10 -14.84 -5.23
CA LEU A 320 -4.83 -15.54 -5.05
C LEU A 320 -4.89 -16.54 -3.89
N LEU A 321 -5.60 -16.21 -2.81
CA LEU A 321 -5.87 -17.14 -1.71
C LEU A 321 -6.70 -18.34 -2.15
N THR A 322 -7.61 -18.20 -3.13
CA THR A 322 -8.30 -19.38 -3.67
C THR A 322 -7.35 -20.29 -4.47
N GLU A 323 -6.38 -19.72 -5.17
CA GLU A 323 -5.39 -20.50 -5.93
C GLU A 323 -4.48 -21.27 -4.97
N VAL A 324 -3.95 -20.60 -3.95
CA VAL A 324 -3.13 -21.22 -2.90
C VAL A 324 -3.95 -22.23 -2.09
N GLY A 325 -5.17 -21.88 -1.70
CA GLY A 325 -6.06 -22.71 -0.88
C GLY A 325 -6.51 -24.00 -1.56
N ARG A 326 -6.58 -24.05 -2.90
CA ARG A 326 -6.80 -25.32 -3.62
C ARG A 326 -5.70 -26.35 -3.35
N HIS A 327 -4.49 -25.89 -3.04
CA HIS A 327 -3.35 -26.74 -2.73
C HIS A 327 -3.22 -27.03 -1.23
N LEU A 328 -3.50 -26.06 -0.37
CA LEU A 328 -3.33 -26.19 1.08
C LEU A 328 -4.59 -26.71 1.79
N TRP A 329 -5.76 -26.15 1.47
CA TRP A 329 -6.96 -26.28 2.32
C TRP A 329 -8.07 -27.12 1.71
N LYS A 330 -7.95 -27.56 0.46
CA LYS A 330 -9.03 -28.30 -0.23
C LYS A 330 -9.53 -29.52 0.56
N GLU A 331 -8.65 -30.20 1.29
CA GLU A 331 -9.01 -31.33 2.15
C GLU A 331 -8.98 -30.96 3.64
N GLU A 332 -8.12 -30.03 4.05
CA GLU A 332 -7.90 -29.66 5.46
C GLU A 332 -8.94 -28.68 6.00
N ASP A 333 -9.24 -27.62 5.24
CA ASP A 333 -10.25 -26.60 5.56
C ASP A 333 -11.00 -26.13 4.30
N PRO A 334 -11.96 -26.93 3.81
CA PRO A 334 -12.76 -26.56 2.65
C PRO A 334 -13.60 -25.29 2.86
N GLN A 335 -13.85 -24.90 4.12
CA GLN A 335 -14.68 -23.75 4.46
C GLN A 335 -13.93 -22.44 4.32
N LEU A 336 -12.67 -22.40 4.73
CA LEU A 336 -11.79 -21.27 4.47
C LEU A 336 -11.64 -21.03 2.96
N LEU A 337 -11.44 -22.12 2.18
CA LEU A 337 -11.41 -22.04 0.72
C LEU A 337 -12.75 -21.55 0.14
N ARG A 338 -13.89 -22.00 0.68
CA ARG A 338 -15.23 -21.54 0.30
C ARG A 338 -15.41 -20.05 0.57
N TYR A 339 -14.94 -19.54 1.72
CA TYR A 339 -15.02 -18.14 2.09
C TYR A 339 -14.30 -17.25 1.06
N HIS A 340 -13.04 -17.53 0.74
CA HIS A 340 -12.29 -16.72 -0.24
C HIS A 340 -12.89 -16.81 -1.66
N ALA A 341 -13.42 -17.98 -2.05
CA ALA A 341 -14.11 -18.13 -3.32
C ALA A 341 -15.41 -17.33 -3.38
N LEU A 342 -16.15 -17.25 -2.27
CA LEU A 342 -17.34 -16.40 -2.15
C LEU A 342 -16.97 -14.91 -2.21
N GLN A 343 -15.95 -14.45 -1.47
CA GLN A 343 -15.53 -13.05 -1.52
C GLN A 343 -15.11 -12.64 -2.94
N THR A 344 -14.28 -13.45 -3.59
CA THR A 344 -13.86 -13.23 -4.98
C THR A 344 -15.06 -13.12 -5.92
N LYS A 345 -16.03 -14.05 -5.80
CA LYS A 345 -17.25 -14.06 -6.62
C LYS A 345 -18.15 -12.85 -6.35
N ILE A 346 -18.38 -12.51 -5.08
CA ILE A 346 -19.25 -11.41 -4.67
C ILE A 346 -18.69 -10.12 -5.23
N VAL A 347 -17.43 -9.79 -4.95
CA VAL A 347 -16.89 -8.48 -5.36
C VAL A 347 -16.77 -8.38 -6.88
N SER A 348 -16.37 -9.46 -7.58
CA SER A 348 -16.36 -9.48 -9.06
C SER A 348 -17.75 -9.25 -9.66
N THR A 349 -18.81 -9.81 -9.06
CA THR A 349 -20.20 -9.61 -9.53
C THR A 349 -20.75 -8.23 -9.17
N TYR A 350 -20.45 -7.72 -7.96
CA TYR A 350 -20.85 -6.38 -7.54
C TYR A 350 -20.22 -5.31 -8.43
N PHE A 351 -18.96 -5.49 -8.82
CA PHE A 351 -18.28 -4.63 -9.77
C PHE A 351 -19.05 -4.59 -11.10
N LEU A 352 -19.41 -5.73 -11.68
CA LEU A 352 -20.22 -5.80 -12.90
C LEU A 352 -21.57 -5.06 -12.78
N SER A 353 -22.22 -5.12 -11.61
CA SER A 353 -23.52 -4.47 -11.38
C SER A 353 -23.43 -2.94 -11.24
N CYS A 354 -22.34 -2.43 -10.66
CA CYS A 354 -22.08 -1.00 -10.47
C CYS A 354 -21.41 -0.36 -11.69
N LEU A 355 -20.70 -1.13 -12.51
CA LEU A 355 -19.86 -0.69 -13.62
C LEU A 355 -20.56 -0.70 -14.98
N SER A 356 -21.81 -0.25 -15.05
CA SER A 356 -22.40 0.23 -16.31
C SER A 356 -21.75 1.56 -16.80
N ILE A 357 -20.78 2.12 -16.06
CA ILE A 357 -20.32 3.51 -16.29
C ILE A 357 -18.80 3.74 -16.49
N MET A 358 -17.82 2.92 -16.06
CA MET A 358 -16.40 3.20 -16.43
C MET A 358 -15.52 1.95 -16.54
N ALA A 359 -14.74 1.87 -17.60
CA ALA A 359 -13.85 0.75 -17.90
C ALA A 359 -12.64 0.66 -16.95
N THR A 360 -12.67 -0.32 -16.04
CA THR A 360 -11.49 -0.85 -15.33
C THR A 360 -11.54 -2.39 -15.35
N LYS A 361 -10.37 -3.02 -15.58
CA LYS A 361 -10.17 -4.40 -16.04
C LYS A 361 -10.35 -5.52 -14.98
N LEU A 362 -11.19 -5.36 -13.95
CA LEU A 362 -11.45 -6.41 -12.94
C LEU A 362 -12.93 -6.68 -12.70
N GLY A 363 -13.70 -6.81 -13.78
CA GLY A 363 -15.03 -7.42 -13.77
C GLY A 363 -15.08 -8.46 -14.86
N ASP A 364 -14.51 -9.64 -14.60
CA ASP A 364 -14.52 -10.74 -15.55
C ASP A 364 -15.62 -11.73 -15.17
N GLN A 365 -16.63 -11.86 -16.03
CA GLN A 365 -17.67 -12.88 -15.88
C GLN A 365 -17.04 -14.28 -15.80
N ASP A 366 -15.92 -14.49 -16.49
CA ASP A 366 -15.19 -15.77 -16.48
C ASP A 366 -14.63 -16.08 -15.08
N LEU A 367 -14.15 -15.06 -14.36
CA LEU A 367 -13.66 -15.22 -12.98
C LEU A 367 -14.81 -15.62 -12.03
N ALA A 368 -15.96 -14.96 -12.14
CA ALA A 368 -17.13 -15.28 -11.33
C ALA A 368 -17.65 -16.71 -11.61
N ASP A 369 -17.62 -17.12 -12.88
CA ASP A 369 -18.01 -18.46 -13.31
C ASP A 369 -17.01 -19.53 -12.82
N ASP A 370 -15.71 -19.24 -12.83
CA ASP A 370 -14.67 -20.13 -12.32
C ASP A 370 -14.76 -20.31 -10.80
N MET A 371 -15.07 -19.23 -10.06
CA MET A 371 -15.38 -19.34 -8.63
C MET A 371 -16.66 -20.14 -8.38
N ALA A 372 -17.69 -19.98 -9.22
CA ALA A 372 -18.91 -20.77 -9.11
C ALA A 372 -18.66 -22.27 -9.33
N LYS A 373 -17.80 -22.64 -10.29
CA LYS A 373 -17.36 -24.04 -10.49
C LYS A 373 -16.63 -24.57 -9.27
N LEU A 374 -15.68 -23.80 -8.72
CA LEU A 374 -14.95 -24.19 -7.51
C LEU A 374 -15.90 -24.46 -6.33
N LEU A 375 -16.88 -23.57 -6.10
CA LEU A 375 -17.86 -23.71 -5.02
C LEU A 375 -18.73 -24.97 -5.13
N LEU A 376 -18.94 -25.49 -6.36
CA LEU A 376 -19.65 -26.74 -6.63
C LEU A 376 -18.79 -27.98 -6.39
N GLU A 377 -17.45 -27.85 -6.46
CA GLU A 377 -16.52 -28.95 -6.20
C GLU A 377 -16.26 -29.19 -4.71
N LEU A 378 -16.51 -28.18 -3.87
CA LEU A 378 -16.28 -28.26 -2.42
C LEU A 378 -17.42 -29.00 -1.70
N PRO A 379 -17.11 -29.78 -0.63
CA PRO A 379 -18.12 -30.45 0.19
C PRO A 379 -19.22 -29.49 0.67
N GLU A 380 -20.47 -29.97 0.74
CA GLU A 380 -21.60 -29.17 1.21
C GLU A 380 -21.39 -28.67 2.64
N ASP A 381 -21.83 -27.43 2.90
CA ASP A 381 -21.85 -26.84 4.23
C ASP A 381 -22.83 -27.59 5.13
N GLU A 382 -22.35 -28.52 5.97
CA GLU A 382 -23.19 -29.19 6.96
C GLU A 382 -23.83 -28.19 7.96
N GLU A 383 -23.28 -26.98 8.12
CA GLU A 383 -23.86 -25.92 8.96
C GLU A 383 -25.00 -25.12 8.28
N SER A 384 -25.13 -25.16 6.95
CA SER A 384 -26.18 -24.44 6.22
C SER A 384 -27.53 -25.18 6.16
N GLY A 385 -27.52 -26.50 6.35
CA GLY A 385 -28.70 -27.37 6.29
C GLY A 385 -29.74 -27.15 7.41
N SER A 386 -29.45 -26.28 8.38
CA SER A 386 -30.38 -25.96 9.48
C SER A 386 -31.09 -24.61 9.33
N ARG A 387 -30.71 -23.74 8.38
CA ARG A 387 -31.35 -22.43 8.18
C ARG A 387 -32.24 -22.34 6.94
N GLU A 388 -32.06 -23.20 5.94
CA GLU A 388 -32.91 -23.19 4.74
C GLU A 388 -34.18 -24.05 4.87
N ALA A 389 -34.27 -24.94 5.85
CA ALA A 389 -35.45 -25.79 6.05
C ALA A 389 -36.63 -25.09 6.77
N GLU A 390 -36.41 -23.95 7.43
CA GLU A 390 -37.48 -23.22 8.13
C GLU A 390 -38.15 -22.12 7.28
N SER A 391 -37.65 -21.82 6.08
CA SER A 391 -38.24 -20.78 5.21
C SER A 391 -39.24 -21.29 4.17
N ILE A 392 -39.45 -22.61 4.06
CA ILE A 392 -40.35 -23.22 3.04
C ILE A 392 -41.62 -23.85 3.65
N SER A 393 -41.83 -23.80 4.97
CA SER A 393 -42.99 -24.44 5.62
C SER A 393 -44.11 -23.47 6.09
N SER A 394 -44.17 -22.24 5.59
CA SER A 394 -45.18 -21.27 6.04
C SER A 394 -45.80 -20.42 4.92
N THR A 395 -46.19 -21.03 3.80
CA THR A 395 -47.16 -20.43 2.86
C THR A 395 -48.01 -21.47 2.15
N SER A 396 -48.90 -22.14 2.89
CA SER A 396 -50.05 -22.82 2.28
C SER A 396 -51.19 -23.03 3.28
N SER A 397 -51.89 -21.95 3.62
CA SER A 397 -53.27 -22.03 4.13
C SER A 397 -53.94 -20.66 4.03
N GLU A 398 -54.90 -20.54 3.12
CA GLU A 398 -56.06 -19.62 3.07
C GLU A 398 -56.49 -19.53 1.59
N ASN A 399 -57.73 -19.70 1.17
CA ASN A 399 -58.98 -20.07 1.81
C ASN A 399 -59.89 -20.53 0.67
N GLU A 400 -60.52 -21.69 0.81
CA GLU A 400 -61.67 -22.07 -0.02
C GLU A 400 -62.86 -21.16 0.33
N HIS A 401 -63.45 -20.53 -0.68
CA HIS A 401 -64.81 -20.01 -0.60
C HIS A 401 -65.56 -20.57 -1.81
N ASP A 402 -66.35 -21.61 -1.57
CA ASP A 402 -67.30 -22.17 -2.52
C ASP A 402 -68.72 -21.70 -2.13
N PRO A 403 -69.65 -21.63 -3.10
CA PRO A 403 -70.83 -20.77 -3.07
C PRO A 403 -72.09 -21.47 -2.55
N ASP A 404 -73.03 -20.69 -2.03
CA ASP A 404 -74.49 -20.80 -2.25
C ASP A 404 -75.24 -19.58 -1.69
#